data_AF-A0A6B9G1H1-F1
#
_entry.id   AF-A0A6B9G1H1-F1
#
_cell.length_a   1.000
_cell.length_b   1.000
_cell.length_c   1.000
_cell.angle_alpha   90.00
_cell.angle_beta   90.00
_cell.angle_gamma   90.00
#
_symmetry.space_group_name_H-M   'P 1'
#
loop_
_entity.id
_entity.type
_entity.pdbx_description
1 polymer ?
#
loop_
_entity_poly.entity_id
_entity_poly.type
_entity_poly.pdbx_seq_one_letter_code
_entity_poly.pdbx_strand_id
1 'polypeptide(L)'
;MPGRSLRSTRSDTLFDEISVRLPLFEDLPPDALQHLATPGFGRGFLTASLRARLRKAGYRDLGQLAQASPEAIASIRKFGPVRVDRVRDLILNEIARWLPGARERHARGATGERRLGRLRDRPVEGLPLAADAIAALGCAGCTCADLAGRSRTELLGTGRMIARDVDRIITTLAELLGGSRTTASLSAQVAEDAPETETETIASRRAALLAQQDREWDAAAPAID
;
A
#
# COMPACT_ATOMS: atom_id res chain seq x y z
N MET A 1 18.43 27.97 -7.75
CA MET A 1 18.25 26.66 -8.42
C MET A 1 16.81 26.21 -8.19
N PRO A 2 15.87 26.48 -9.11
CA PRO A 2 14.47 26.10 -8.93
C PRO A 2 14.32 24.58 -9.11
N GLY A 3 13.61 23.96 -8.18
CA GLY A 3 13.43 22.52 -8.08
C GLY A 3 12.79 21.92 -9.33
N ARG A 4 13.29 20.74 -9.72
CA ARG A 4 12.70 19.91 -10.77
C ARG A 4 11.24 19.62 -10.40
N SER A 5 10.32 20.27 -11.11
CA SER A 5 8.92 19.90 -11.19
C SER A 5 8.85 18.48 -11.75
N LEU A 6 8.77 17.50 -10.85
CA LEU A 6 8.25 16.19 -11.17
C LEU A 6 6.84 16.44 -11.68
N ARG A 7 6.61 16.22 -12.97
CA ARG A 7 5.26 15.95 -13.48
C ARG A 7 4.82 14.63 -12.85
N SER A 8 4.44 14.71 -11.59
CA SER A 8 3.62 13.74 -10.90
C SER A 8 2.44 13.47 -11.80
N THR A 9 2.11 12.20 -11.99
CA THR A 9 0.72 11.79 -12.28
C THR A 9 -0.21 12.76 -11.59
N ARG A 10 -0.93 13.58 -12.36
CA ARG A 10 -1.93 14.50 -11.82
C ARG A 10 -2.96 13.57 -11.18
N SER A 11 -2.99 13.55 -9.85
CA SER A 11 -4.15 13.01 -9.15
C SER A 11 -5.28 13.98 -9.44
N ASP A 12 -6.27 13.52 -10.21
CA ASP A 12 -7.38 14.37 -10.61
C ASP A 12 -8.35 14.57 -9.43
N THR A 13 -8.34 13.63 -8.49
CA THR A 13 -9.16 13.62 -7.27
C THR A 13 -8.32 13.46 -6.01
N LEU A 14 -8.83 13.94 -4.87
CA LEU A 14 -8.24 13.65 -3.57
C LEU A 14 -8.25 12.14 -3.29
N PHE A 15 -9.24 11.40 -3.82
CA PHE A 15 -9.31 9.96 -3.69
C PHE A 15 -8.09 9.24 -4.27
N ASP A 16 -7.55 9.71 -5.40
CA ASP A 16 -6.32 9.18 -5.97
C ASP A 16 -5.12 9.46 -5.05
N GLU A 17 -5.04 10.66 -4.48
CA GLU A 17 -4.00 11.04 -3.52
C GLU A 17 -4.05 10.23 -2.21
N ILE A 18 -5.26 9.97 -1.72
CA ILE A 18 -5.48 9.10 -0.56
C ILE A 18 -5.08 7.66 -0.93
N SER A 19 -5.49 7.19 -2.10
CA SER A 19 -5.27 5.81 -2.54
C SER A 19 -3.80 5.45 -2.74
N VAL A 20 -2.93 6.41 -3.11
CA VAL A 20 -1.48 6.17 -3.22
C VAL A 20 -0.78 6.05 -1.87
N ARG A 21 -1.39 6.54 -0.79
CA ARG A 21 -0.91 6.39 0.60
C ARG A 21 -1.34 5.09 1.25
N LEU A 22 -2.34 4.41 0.68
CA LEU A 22 -2.86 3.15 1.18
C LEU A 22 -2.13 1.96 0.53
N PRO A 23 -2.08 0.79 1.19
CA PRO A 23 -1.45 -0.42 0.62
C PRO A 23 -1.97 -0.81 -0.76
N LEU A 24 -1.12 -1.47 -1.56
CA LEU A 24 -1.52 -2.00 -2.87
C LEU A 24 -2.71 -2.95 -2.77
N PHE A 25 -2.69 -3.79 -1.75
CA PHE A 25 -3.73 -4.77 -1.47
C PHE A 25 -4.22 -4.64 -0.03
N GLU A 26 -5.52 -4.84 0.14
CA GLU A 26 -6.21 -4.81 1.42
C GLU A 26 -6.94 -6.13 1.62
N ASP A 27 -7.11 -6.52 2.88
CA ASP A 27 -7.85 -7.72 3.28
C ASP A 27 -7.33 -9.01 2.63
N LEU A 28 -6.02 -9.09 2.40
CA LEU A 28 -5.38 -10.34 2.01
C LEU A 28 -5.29 -11.25 3.24
N PRO A 29 -5.70 -12.53 3.13
CA PRO A 29 -5.57 -13.46 4.23
C PRO A 29 -4.08 -13.69 4.57
N PRO A 30 -3.72 -14.01 5.83
CA PRO A 30 -2.32 -14.23 6.23
C PRO A 30 -1.60 -15.26 5.35
N ASP A 31 -2.29 -16.34 4.98
CA ASP A 31 -1.76 -17.39 4.10
C ASP A 31 -1.38 -16.84 2.72
N ALA A 32 -2.10 -15.84 2.22
CA ALA A 32 -1.77 -15.13 0.98
C ALA A 32 -0.42 -14.44 1.07
N LEU A 33 -0.24 -13.72 2.17
CA LEU A 33 0.94 -12.92 2.41
C LEU A 33 2.15 -13.83 2.61
N GLN A 34 1.97 -14.96 3.31
CA GLN A 34 3.00 -15.97 3.46
C GLN A 34 3.35 -16.61 2.11
N HIS A 35 2.36 -17.00 1.31
CA HIS A 35 2.59 -17.57 -0.02
C HIS A 35 3.33 -16.59 -0.95
N LEU A 36 2.99 -15.30 -0.90
CA LEU A 36 3.72 -14.25 -1.62
C LEU A 36 5.14 -14.03 -1.09
N ALA A 37 5.37 -14.26 0.21
CA ALA A 37 6.68 -14.09 0.82
C ALA A 37 7.65 -15.23 0.51
N THR A 38 7.17 -16.48 0.45
CA THR A 38 7.98 -17.69 0.24
C THR A 38 8.92 -17.64 -0.97
N PRO A 39 8.49 -17.23 -2.18
CA PRO A 39 9.36 -17.17 -3.35
C PRO A 39 10.23 -15.90 -3.41
N GLY A 40 10.18 -15.03 -2.40
CA GLY A 40 10.84 -13.73 -2.42
C GLY A 40 10.24 -12.82 -3.50
N PHE A 41 11.08 -12.33 -4.43
CA PHE A 41 10.65 -11.53 -5.57
C PHE A 41 10.38 -12.35 -6.86
N GLY A 42 10.48 -13.69 -6.79
CA GLY A 42 10.32 -14.57 -7.93
C GLY A 42 11.41 -14.44 -9.01
N ARG A 43 11.22 -15.16 -10.12
CA ARG A 43 12.02 -15.08 -11.36
C ARG A 43 11.29 -14.25 -12.42
N GLY A 44 12.02 -13.50 -13.25
CA GLY A 44 11.53 -12.94 -14.52
C GLY A 44 10.90 -11.53 -14.49
N PHE A 45 10.22 -11.11 -13.43
CA PHE A 45 9.56 -9.79 -13.43
C PHE A 45 10.47 -8.63 -13.01
N LEU A 46 11.30 -8.82 -11.98
CA LEU A 46 12.27 -7.84 -11.52
C LEU A 46 13.67 -8.27 -11.92
N THR A 47 14.38 -7.40 -12.64
CA THR A 47 15.82 -7.59 -12.87
C THR A 47 16.56 -7.66 -11.53
N ALA A 48 17.73 -8.31 -11.49
CA ALA A 48 18.56 -8.36 -10.29
C ALA A 48 18.82 -6.97 -9.68
N SER A 49 19.06 -5.97 -10.53
CA SER A 49 19.26 -4.58 -10.13
C SER A 49 18.03 -3.92 -9.48
N LEU A 50 16.81 -4.31 -9.86
CA LEU A 50 15.58 -3.81 -9.24
C LEU A 50 15.30 -4.51 -7.93
N ARG A 51 15.53 -5.83 -7.85
CA ARG A 51 15.45 -6.58 -6.59
C ARG A 51 16.41 -6.03 -5.55
N ALA A 52 17.66 -5.73 -5.94
CA ALA A 52 18.65 -5.13 -5.03
C ALA A 52 18.19 -3.77 -4.47
N ARG A 53 17.50 -2.96 -5.28
CA ARG A 53 16.96 -1.66 -4.84
C ARG A 53 15.79 -1.81 -3.88
N LEU A 54 14.90 -2.76 -4.13
CA LEU A 54 13.80 -3.09 -3.23
C LEU A 54 14.34 -3.56 -1.88
N ARG A 55 15.33 -4.46 -1.88
CA ARG A 55 16.03 -4.89 -0.65
C ARG A 55 16.70 -3.74 0.08
N LYS A 56 17.38 -2.86 -0.65
CA LYS A 56 17.98 -1.64 -0.06
C LYS A 56 16.93 -0.71 0.57
N ALA A 57 15.71 -0.70 0.01
CA ALA A 57 14.58 0.04 0.56
C ALA A 57 13.82 -0.72 1.66
N GLY A 58 14.29 -1.91 2.07
CA GLY A 58 13.72 -2.70 3.16
C GLY A 58 12.73 -3.79 2.72
N TYR A 59 12.37 -3.86 1.44
CA TYR A 59 11.45 -4.88 0.92
C TYR A 59 12.19 -6.18 0.61
N ARG A 60 11.75 -7.28 1.21
CA ARG A 60 12.37 -8.60 1.08
C ARG A 60 11.68 -9.50 0.05
N ASP A 61 10.38 -9.31 -0.12
CA ASP A 61 9.51 -10.20 -0.90
C ASP A 61 8.24 -9.51 -1.43
N LEU A 62 7.44 -10.24 -2.22
CA LEU A 62 6.17 -9.75 -2.77
C LEU A 62 5.09 -9.55 -1.70
N GLY A 63 5.14 -10.28 -0.58
CA GLY A 63 4.19 -10.12 0.53
C GLY A 63 4.33 -8.75 1.21
N GLN A 64 5.57 -8.30 1.41
CA GLN A 64 5.85 -6.95 1.90
C GLN A 64 5.47 -5.86 0.89
N LEU A 65 5.68 -6.10 -0.41
CA LEU A 65 5.23 -5.15 -1.44
C LEU A 65 3.70 -5.07 -1.52
N ALA A 66 2.99 -6.19 -1.35
CA ALA A 66 1.53 -6.19 -1.35
C ALA A 66 0.93 -5.30 -0.25
N GLN A 67 1.63 -5.20 0.88
CA GLN A 67 1.26 -4.37 2.03
C GLN A 67 1.80 -2.94 1.97
N ALA A 68 2.71 -2.64 1.03
CA ALA A 68 3.29 -1.33 0.87
C ALA A 68 2.36 -0.38 0.10
N SER A 69 2.47 0.93 0.36
CA SER A 69 1.74 1.94 -0.40
C SER A 69 2.39 2.20 -1.77
N PRO A 70 1.60 2.51 -2.81
CA PRO A 70 2.12 2.96 -4.11
C PRO A 70 3.14 4.07 -3.99
N GLU A 71 2.91 5.06 -3.11
CA GLU A 71 3.81 6.17 -2.86
C GLU A 71 5.17 5.70 -2.30
N ALA A 72 5.16 4.78 -1.32
CA ALA A 72 6.39 4.24 -0.74
C ALA A 72 7.21 3.49 -1.80
N ILE A 73 6.56 2.67 -2.63
CA ILE A 73 7.24 1.96 -3.73
C ILE A 73 7.74 2.96 -4.78
N ALA A 74 6.94 3.98 -5.11
CA ALA A 74 7.28 4.99 -6.11
C ALA A 74 8.48 5.86 -5.72
N SER A 75 8.75 6.01 -4.42
CA SER A 75 9.92 6.72 -3.89
C SER A 75 11.25 6.02 -4.24
N ILE A 76 11.21 4.71 -4.56
CA ILE A 76 12.41 3.94 -4.89
C ILE A 76 12.88 4.32 -6.30
N ARG A 77 14.17 4.64 -6.42
CA ARG A 77 14.79 4.95 -7.72
C ARG A 77 14.47 3.87 -8.77
N LYS A 78 13.86 4.27 -9.88
CA LYS A 78 13.40 3.44 -11.03
C LYS A 78 12.07 2.72 -10.82
N PHE A 79 11.37 2.93 -9.71
CA PHE A 79 9.98 2.54 -9.54
C PHE A 79 9.11 3.77 -9.75
N GLY A 80 8.81 4.10 -11.01
CA GLY A 80 7.79 5.13 -11.29
C GLY A 80 6.37 4.56 -11.18
N PRO A 81 5.32 5.38 -11.32
CA PRO A 81 3.92 4.94 -11.23
C PRO A 81 3.60 3.77 -12.17
N VAL A 82 4.06 3.83 -13.42
CA VAL A 82 3.91 2.72 -14.39
C VAL A 82 4.49 1.40 -13.88
N ARG A 83 5.61 1.46 -13.15
CA ARG A 83 6.24 0.26 -12.60
C ARG A 83 5.50 -0.24 -11.37
N VAL A 84 4.98 0.66 -10.54
CA VAL A 84 4.13 0.33 -9.40
C VAL A 84 2.87 -0.40 -9.88
N ASP A 85 2.23 0.07 -10.95
CA ASP A 85 1.08 -0.62 -11.57
C ASP A 85 1.47 -2.02 -12.06
N ARG A 86 2.61 -2.18 -12.75
CA ARG A 86 3.07 -3.52 -13.14
C ARG A 86 3.37 -4.44 -11.95
N VAL A 87 3.93 -3.91 -10.86
CA VAL A 87 4.14 -4.67 -9.61
C VAL A 87 2.81 -5.13 -9.04
N ARG A 88 1.81 -4.25 -9.03
CA ARG A 88 0.44 -4.58 -8.62
C ARG A 88 -0.12 -5.71 -9.49
N ASP A 89 -0.03 -5.60 -10.81
CA ASP A 89 -0.56 -6.62 -11.73
C ASP A 89 0.14 -7.97 -11.56
N LEU A 90 1.46 -7.97 -11.32
CA LEU A 90 2.19 -9.19 -11.01
C LEU A 90 1.63 -9.84 -9.75
N ILE A 91 1.55 -9.09 -8.65
CA ILE A 91 1.08 -9.61 -7.36
C ILE A 91 -0.36 -10.10 -7.50
N LEU A 92 -1.23 -9.36 -8.19
CA LEU A 92 -2.61 -9.77 -8.44
C LEU A 92 -2.68 -11.07 -9.24
N ASN A 93 -1.84 -11.23 -10.26
CA ASN A 93 -1.78 -12.47 -11.04
C ASN A 93 -1.26 -13.64 -10.20
N GLU A 94 -0.31 -13.40 -9.29
CA GLU A 94 0.16 -14.41 -8.37
C GLU A 94 -0.98 -14.83 -7.44
N ILE A 95 -1.65 -13.88 -6.78
CA ILE A 95 -2.80 -14.14 -5.89
C ILE A 95 -3.92 -14.89 -6.64
N ALA A 96 -4.23 -14.48 -7.87
CA ALA A 96 -5.31 -15.06 -8.66
C ALA A 96 -5.08 -16.52 -9.08
N ARG A 97 -3.84 -17.02 -9.07
CA ARG A 97 -3.58 -18.44 -9.39
C ARG A 97 -4.04 -19.39 -8.30
N TRP A 98 -4.10 -18.93 -7.04
CA TRP A 98 -4.32 -19.80 -5.89
C TRP A 98 -5.48 -19.35 -5.00
N LEU A 99 -5.94 -18.10 -5.10
CA LEU A 99 -7.12 -17.60 -4.41
C LEU A 99 -8.27 -17.35 -5.41
N PRO A 100 -9.32 -18.20 -5.42
CA PRO A 100 -10.52 -17.96 -6.22
C PRO A 100 -11.16 -16.62 -5.87
N GLY A 101 -11.64 -15.89 -6.89
CA GLY A 101 -12.27 -14.58 -6.68
C GLY A 101 -11.28 -13.42 -6.44
N ALA A 102 -9.97 -13.68 -6.46
CA ALA A 102 -8.98 -12.65 -6.14
C ALA A 102 -8.93 -11.50 -7.16
N ARG A 103 -9.19 -11.78 -8.44
CA ARG A 103 -9.22 -10.72 -9.47
C ARG A 103 -10.38 -9.77 -9.22
N GLU A 104 -11.55 -10.33 -8.99
CA GLU A 104 -12.78 -9.60 -8.68
C GLU A 104 -12.62 -8.80 -7.40
N ARG A 105 -12.01 -9.38 -6.36
CA ARG A 105 -11.83 -8.71 -5.07
C ARG A 105 -10.70 -7.70 -5.05
N HIS A 106 -9.58 -7.91 -5.75
CA HIS A 106 -8.37 -7.09 -5.58
C HIS A 106 -7.95 -6.28 -6.80
N ALA A 107 -8.72 -6.34 -7.89
CA ALA A 107 -8.60 -5.40 -9.00
C ALA A 107 -8.65 -3.94 -8.51
N ARG A 108 -7.99 -3.05 -9.24
CA ARG A 108 -7.91 -1.62 -8.89
C ARG A 108 -9.27 -0.98 -8.69
N GLY A 109 -10.22 -1.23 -9.60
CA GLY A 109 -11.60 -0.75 -9.48
C GLY A 109 -12.27 -1.25 -8.22
N ALA A 110 -12.28 -2.57 -7.99
CA ALA A 110 -12.93 -3.17 -6.84
C ALA A 110 -12.36 -2.71 -5.49
N THR A 111 -11.03 -2.59 -5.37
CA THR A 111 -10.41 -2.02 -4.16
C THR A 111 -10.81 -0.56 -3.98
N GLY A 112 -10.85 0.21 -5.08
CA GLY A 112 -11.29 1.60 -5.07
C GLY A 112 -12.74 1.76 -4.60
N GLU A 113 -13.65 0.94 -5.13
CA GLU A 113 -15.07 0.93 -4.73
C GLU A 113 -15.25 0.60 -3.26
N ARG A 114 -14.52 -0.38 -2.70
CA ARG A 114 -14.58 -0.67 -1.26
C ARG A 114 -14.04 0.46 -0.39
N ARG A 115 -12.99 1.16 -0.84
CA ARG A 115 -12.48 2.36 -0.14
C ARG A 115 -13.52 3.47 -0.17
N LEU A 116 -14.10 3.76 -1.33
CA LEU A 116 -15.17 4.77 -1.47
C LEU A 116 -16.41 4.40 -0.65
N GLY A 117 -16.82 3.13 -0.65
CA GLY A 117 -17.94 2.65 0.18
C GLY A 117 -17.74 3.00 1.65
N ARG A 118 -16.57 2.71 2.21
CA ARG A 118 -16.23 3.09 3.61
C ARG A 118 -16.23 4.59 3.88
N LEU A 119 -16.03 5.42 2.86
CA LEU A 119 -16.10 6.88 2.98
C LEU A 119 -17.54 7.43 2.85
N ARG A 120 -18.45 6.72 2.16
CA ARG A 120 -19.85 7.14 1.99
C ARG A 120 -20.60 7.12 3.30
N ASP A 121 -20.30 6.16 4.17
CA ASP A 121 -20.96 6.01 5.46
C ASP A 121 -20.44 7.00 6.52
N ARG A 122 -19.53 7.90 6.16
CA ARG A 122 -18.88 8.83 7.10
C ARG A 122 -19.16 10.28 6.75
N PRO A 123 -19.85 11.05 7.62
CA PRO A 123 -20.01 12.49 7.44
C PRO A 123 -18.66 13.21 7.58
N VAL A 124 -18.46 14.29 6.83
CA VAL A 124 -17.26 15.14 6.91
C VAL A 124 -17.14 15.79 8.29
N GLU A 125 -18.26 16.08 8.93
CA GLU A 125 -18.35 16.65 10.27
C GLU A 125 -17.76 15.71 11.35
N GLY A 126 -17.67 14.41 11.05
CA GLY A 126 -17.04 13.41 11.92
C GLY A 126 -15.52 13.31 11.76
N LEU A 127 -14.90 14.11 10.88
CA LEU A 127 -13.45 14.14 10.73
C LEU A 127 -12.79 14.84 11.93
N PRO A 128 -11.61 14.38 12.40
CA PRO A 128 -10.83 15.03 13.45
C PRO A 128 -10.12 16.31 12.95
N LEU A 129 -10.90 17.24 12.42
CA LEU A 129 -10.49 18.54 11.90
C LEU A 129 -11.12 19.66 12.75
N ALA A 130 -10.51 20.84 12.73
CA ALA A 130 -11.09 22.00 13.40
C ALA A 130 -12.42 22.40 12.73
N ALA A 131 -13.38 22.92 13.50
CA ALA A 131 -14.69 23.35 12.99
C ALA A 131 -14.55 24.37 11.84
N ASP A 132 -13.59 25.29 11.94
CA ASP A 132 -13.31 26.27 10.89
C ASP A 132 -12.81 25.61 9.60
N ALA A 133 -12.02 24.53 9.71
CA ALA A 133 -11.55 23.77 8.56
C ALA A 133 -12.70 23.00 7.89
N ILE A 134 -13.62 22.45 8.69
CA ILE A 134 -14.84 21.80 8.18
C ILE A 134 -15.74 22.83 7.49
N ALA A 135 -15.92 24.02 8.07
CA ALA A 135 -16.67 25.11 7.47
C ALA A 135 -16.02 25.62 6.16
N ALA A 136 -14.68 25.67 6.12
CA ALA A 136 -13.91 26.10 4.95
C ALA A 136 -14.11 25.17 3.73
N LEU A 137 -14.42 23.89 3.95
CA LEU A 137 -14.78 22.95 2.87
C LEU A 137 -16.03 23.38 2.09
N GLY A 138 -16.92 24.16 2.73
CA GLY A 138 -18.13 24.69 2.12
C GLY A 138 -19.13 23.61 1.71
N CYS A 139 -19.14 22.49 2.44
CA CYS A 139 -19.87 21.27 2.08
C CYS A 139 -20.71 20.80 3.28
N ALA A 140 -21.86 21.42 3.51
CA ALA A 140 -22.74 21.07 4.61
C ALA A 140 -23.44 19.72 4.34
N GLY A 141 -23.32 18.77 5.26
CA GLY A 141 -23.95 17.45 5.14
C GLY A 141 -23.28 16.50 4.14
N CYS A 142 -22.06 16.83 3.72
CA CYS A 142 -21.32 16.02 2.76
C CYS A 142 -20.68 14.79 3.44
N THR A 143 -20.54 13.72 2.66
CA THR A 143 -19.80 12.53 3.09
C THR A 143 -18.32 12.69 2.78
N CYS A 144 -17.49 11.88 3.44
CA CYS A 144 -16.06 11.80 3.14
C CYS A 144 -15.81 11.33 1.70
N ALA A 145 -16.76 10.60 1.09
CA ALA A 145 -16.67 10.19 -0.31
C ALA A 145 -16.86 11.39 -1.26
N ASP A 146 -17.80 12.29 -0.95
CA ASP A 146 -18.02 13.51 -1.73
C ASP A 146 -16.77 14.40 -1.67
N LEU A 147 -16.18 14.53 -0.47
CA LEU A 147 -14.92 15.25 -0.30
C LEU A 147 -13.78 14.60 -1.09
N ALA A 148 -13.65 13.27 -1.05
CA ALA A 148 -12.62 12.54 -1.79
C ALA A 148 -12.77 12.67 -3.31
N GLY A 149 -13.99 12.88 -3.81
CA GLY A 149 -14.26 13.13 -5.23
C GLY A 149 -13.81 14.50 -5.74
N ARG A 150 -13.56 15.47 -4.86
CA ARG A 150 -13.10 16.82 -5.24
C ARG A 150 -11.64 16.80 -5.70
N SER A 151 -11.27 17.79 -6.51
CA SER A 151 -9.86 17.97 -6.89
C SER A 151 -9.12 18.87 -5.90
N ARG A 152 -7.80 18.68 -5.78
CA ARG A 152 -6.95 19.60 -5.01
C ARG A 152 -7.08 21.04 -5.52
N THR A 153 -7.10 21.22 -6.84
CA THR A 153 -7.22 22.55 -7.48
C THR A 153 -8.53 23.24 -7.15
N GLU A 154 -9.62 22.50 -7.04
CA GLU A 154 -10.93 23.02 -6.66
C GLU A 154 -10.91 23.53 -5.21
N LEU A 155 -10.37 22.75 -4.27
CA LEU A 155 -10.29 23.16 -2.87
C LEU A 155 -9.42 24.41 -2.68
N LEU A 156 -8.24 24.45 -3.31
CA LEU A 156 -7.34 25.59 -3.24
C LEU A 156 -7.89 26.82 -3.97
N GLY A 157 -8.64 26.61 -5.06
CA GLY A 157 -9.26 27.68 -5.83
C GLY A 157 -10.32 28.48 -5.07
N THR A 158 -10.84 27.95 -3.96
CA THR A 158 -11.78 28.68 -3.09
C THR A 158 -11.14 29.79 -2.27
N GLY A 159 -9.80 29.78 -2.11
CA GLY A 159 -9.06 30.70 -1.24
C GLY A 159 -9.30 30.51 0.27
N ARG A 160 -10.16 29.56 0.67
CA ARG A 160 -10.47 29.25 2.08
C ARG A 160 -9.52 28.24 2.71
N MET A 161 -8.72 27.58 1.88
CA MET A 161 -7.78 26.53 2.30
C MET A 161 -6.42 26.75 1.67
N ILE A 162 -5.37 26.41 2.42
CA ILE A 162 -4.01 26.35 1.89
C ILE A 162 -3.60 24.90 1.58
N ALA A 163 -2.50 24.73 0.84
CA ALA A 163 -1.99 23.41 0.47
C ALA A 163 -1.81 22.47 1.66
N ARG A 164 -1.36 23.03 2.80
CA ARG A 164 -1.17 22.29 4.05
C ARG A 164 -2.48 21.74 4.63
N ASP A 165 -3.59 22.45 4.47
CA ASP A 165 -4.89 21.98 4.97
C ASP A 165 -5.39 20.81 4.13
N VAL A 166 -5.22 20.90 2.80
CA VAL A 166 -5.55 19.81 1.89
C VAL A 166 -4.69 18.57 2.18
N ASP A 167 -3.39 18.75 2.43
CA ASP A 167 -2.50 17.65 2.85
C ASP A 167 -2.96 16.99 4.15
N ARG A 168 -3.40 17.80 5.13
CA ARG A 168 -3.94 17.29 6.39
C ARG A 168 -5.20 16.46 6.15
N ILE A 169 -6.12 16.93 5.30
CA ILE A 169 -7.33 16.18 4.92
C ILE A 169 -6.95 14.83 4.30
N ILE A 170 -6.04 14.83 3.33
CA ILE A 170 -5.60 13.59 2.67
C ILE A 170 -5.01 12.62 3.68
N THR A 171 -4.14 13.10 4.59
CA THR A 171 -3.57 12.28 5.66
C THR A 171 -4.64 11.72 6.56
N THR A 172 -5.57 12.55 7.05
CA THR A 172 -6.66 12.13 7.93
C THR A 172 -7.56 11.09 7.25
N LEU A 173 -7.91 11.27 5.98
CA LEU A 173 -8.72 10.29 5.25
C LEU A 173 -7.96 8.98 4.99
N ALA A 174 -6.66 9.05 4.70
CA ALA A 174 -5.83 7.86 4.56
C ALA A 174 -5.70 7.09 5.89
N GLU A 175 -5.53 7.79 7.01
CA GLU A 175 -5.51 7.20 8.35
C GLU A 175 -6.84 6.56 8.71
N LEU A 176 -7.97 7.21 8.39
CA LEU A 176 -9.30 6.66 8.65
C LEU A 176 -9.56 5.38 7.87
N LEU A 177 -9.10 5.30 6.62
CA LEU A 177 -9.18 4.09 5.80
C LEU A 177 -8.16 3.02 6.23
N GLY A 178 -6.99 3.43 6.68
CA GLY A 178 -5.92 2.54 7.14
C GLY A 178 -6.20 1.91 8.51
N GLY A 179 -6.71 2.71 9.45
CA GLY A 179 -6.95 2.39 10.86
C GLY A 179 -8.20 1.55 11.13
N SER A 180 -9.12 1.43 10.18
CA SER A 180 -10.22 0.45 10.25
C SER A 180 -9.73 -1.01 10.32
N ARG A 181 -8.43 -1.26 10.12
CA ARG A 181 -7.79 -2.57 10.28
C ARG A 181 -7.38 -2.87 11.72
N THR A 182 -7.09 -1.85 12.53
CA THR A 182 -6.62 -2.04 13.91
C THR A 182 -7.76 -2.47 14.84
N THR A 183 -8.98 -2.00 14.59
CA THR A 183 -10.15 -2.36 15.41
C THR A 183 -10.70 -3.75 15.12
N ALA A 184 -10.54 -4.28 13.91
CA ALA A 184 -10.94 -5.65 13.57
C ALA A 184 -9.92 -6.72 14.01
N SER A 185 -8.63 -6.38 14.08
CA SER A 185 -7.57 -7.35 14.42
C SER A 185 -7.31 -7.51 15.93
N LEU A 186 -7.78 -6.60 16.78
CA LEU A 186 -7.54 -6.65 18.22
C LEU A 186 -8.52 -7.56 19.00
N SER A 187 -9.57 -8.07 18.35
CA SER A 187 -10.54 -8.99 19.00
C SER A 187 -10.18 -10.49 18.86
N ALA A 188 -9.01 -10.82 18.31
CA ALA A 188 -8.57 -12.21 18.09
C ALA A 188 -7.21 -12.56 18.72
N GLN A 189 -6.63 -11.70 19.56
CA GLN A 189 -5.33 -11.96 20.23
C GLN A 189 -5.41 -11.83 21.75
N VAL A 190 -6.37 -12.51 22.36
CA VAL A 190 -6.28 -12.88 23.79
C VAL A 190 -6.49 -14.38 23.89
N ALA A 191 -5.37 -15.10 23.88
CA ALA A 191 -5.11 -16.49 24.33
C ALA A 191 -3.92 -17.00 23.50
N GLU A 192 -2.81 -17.52 24.01
CA GLU A 192 -2.30 -17.81 25.35
C GLU A 192 -0.77 -17.95 25.20
N ASP A 193 -0.04 -17.84 26.30
CA ASP A 193 1.40 -18.07 26.46
C ASP A 193 1.93 -19.35 25.79
N ALA A 194 3.07 -19.25 25.08
CA ALA A 194 3.94 -20.39 24.76
C ALA A 194 5.40 -19.93 24.56
N PRO A 195 6.41 -20.77 24.92
CA PRO A 195 7.71 -20.33 25.41
C PRO A 195 8.71 -19.93 24.31
N GLU A 196 9.58 -18.98 24.65
CA GLU A 196 10.56 -18.30 23.78
C GLU A 196 11.65 -19.20 23.14
N THR A 197 11.68 -20.51 23.43
CA THR A 197 12.72 -21.43 22.94
C THR A 197 12.39 -22.08 21.58
N GLU A 198 11.13 -22.11 21.15
CA GLU A 198 10.76 -22.63 19.81
C GLU A 198 10.91 -21.60 18.69
N THR A 199 10.83 -20.31 19.00
CA THR A 199 10.96 -19.24 17.99
C THR A 199 12.39 -19.10 17.48
N GLU A 200 13.39 -19.34 18.33
CA GLU A 200 14.81 -19.26 17.97
C GLU A 200 15.26 -20.43 17.07
N THR A 201 14.71 -21.63 17.30
CA THR A 201 14.99 -22.81 16.47
C THR A 201 14.30 -22.72 15.10
N ILE A 202 13.10 -22.15 15.03
CA ILE A 202 12.39 -21.88 13.76
C ILE A 202 13.08 -20.77 12.97
N ALA A 203 13.54 -19.69 13.63
CA ALA A 203 14.29 -18.62 12.98
C ALA A 203 15.63 -19.10 12.42
N SER A 204 16.35 -19.93 13.19
CA SER A 204 17.62 -20.53 12.75
C SER A 204 17.43 -21.52 11.61
N ARG A 205 16.37 -22.35 11.64
CA ARG A 205 16.04 -23.26 10.54
C ARG A 205 15.62 -22.50 9.28
N ARG A 206 14.91 -21.37 9.41
CA ARG A 206 14.58 -20.48 8.28
C ARG A 206 15.82 -19.78 7.72
N ALA A 207 16.75 -19.33 8.56
CA ALA A 207 18.00 -18.72 8.12
C ALA A 207 18.90 -19.70 7.37
N ALA A 208 18.98 -20.96 7.82
CA ALA A 208 19.73 -22.02 7.15
C ALA A 208 19.14 -22.36 5.77
N LEU A 209 17.81 -22.39 5.65
CA LEU A 209 17.12 -22.68 4.39
C LEU A 209 17.31 -21.55 3.36
N LEU A 210 17.31 -20.29 3.81
CA LEU A 210 17.62 -19.13 2.97
C LEU A 210 19.09 -19.14 2.50
N ALA A 211 20.03 -19.46 3.39
CA ALA A 211 21.45 -19.56 3.04
C ALA A 211 21.77 -20.73 2.08
N GLN A 212 20.91 -21.75 2.04
CA GLN A 212 21.01 -22.85 1.08
C GLN A 212 20.44 -22.45 -0.29
N GLN A 213 19.31 -21.73 -0.31
CA GLN A 213 18.74 -21.18 -1.55
C GLN A 213 19.65 -20.13 -2.20
N ASP A 214 20.32 -19.29 -1.41
CA ASP A 214 21.29 -18.32 -1.92
C ASP A 214 22.47 -19.01 -2.62
N ARG A 215 22.97 -20.14 -2.06
CA ARG A 215 24.04 -20.94 -2.69
C ARG A 215 23.60 -21.61 -4.00
N GLU A 216 22.38 -22.12 -4.05
CA GLU A 216 21.81 -22.69 -5.27
C GLU A 216 21.57 -21.62 -6.35
N TRP A 217 21.31 -20.37 -5.94
CA TRP A 217 21.13 -19.25 -6.86
C TRP A 217 22.44 -18.67 -7.39
N ASP A 218 23.50 -18.64 -6.58
CA ASP A 218 24.84 -18.26 -7.01
C ASP A 218 25.47 -19.31 -7.95
N ALA A 219 25.23 -20.61 -7.70
CA ALA A 219 25.69 -21.70 -8.56
C ALA A 219 24.98 -21.74 -9.93
N ALA A 220 23.79 -21.16 -10.04
CA ALA A 220 23.01 -21.09 -11.28
C ALA A 220 23.22 -19.78 -12.06
N ALA A 221 24.14 -18.91 -11.64
CA ALA A 221 24.55 -17.76 -12.43
C ALA A 221 25.35 -18.24 -13.65
N PRO A 222 25.06 -17.76 -14.87
CA PRO A 222 25.87 -18.09 -16.04
C PRO A 222 27.30 -17.60 -15.80
N ALA A 223 28.27 -18.50 -15.94
CA ALA A 223 29.68 -18.14 -15.95
C ALA A 223 29.91 -17.13 -17.08
N ILE A 224 30.54 -16.01 -16.72
CA ILE A 224 31.02 -15.03 -17.69
C ILE A 224 32.35 -15.60 -18.19
N ASP A 225 32.31 -16.27 -19.33
CA ASP A 225 33.46 -16.39 -20.24
C ASP A 225 33.55 -15.12 -21.11
#